data_AF-A0A6L2NCQ7-F1
#
_entry.id   AF-A0A6L2NCQ7-F1
#
_cell.length_a   1.000
_cell.length_b   1.000
_cell.length_c   1.000
_cell.angle_alpha   90.00
_cell.angle_beta   90.00
_cell.angle_gamma   90.00
#
_symmetry.space_group_name_H-M   'P 1'
#
loop_
_entity.id
_entity.type
_entity.pdbx_description
1 polymer ?
#
loop_
_entity_poly.entity_id
_entity_poly.type
_entity_poly.pdbx_seq_one_letter_code
_entity_poly.pdbx_strand_id
1 'polypeptide(L)'
;MKNDLNLVRQRFDRIIFNFPPIKFIGHENNKRVIKVHRALVRGFFKNASMILSAQGEVHVTHKTTNPFNKWNLAQLANEVGLKLIETQDFHIEDYPGYRNKRVNGGKADKPFPLGESAKFKFAKIKA
;
A
#
# COMPACT_ATOMS: atom_id res chain seq x y z
N MET A 1 19.64 -8.62 2.77
CA MET A 1 18.57 -9.48 3.32
C MET A 1 19.15 -10.88 3.42
N LYS A 2 19.23 -11.47 4.61
CA LYS A 2 19.71 -12.85 4.75
C LYS A 2 18.68 -13.77 4.08
N ASN A 3 19.15 -14.71 3.24
CA ASN A 3 18.30 -15.65 2.51
C ASN A 3 17.69 -16.66 3.49
N ASP A 4 16.59 -16.28 4.12
CA ASP A 4 15.77 -17.23 4.87
C ASP A 4 14.94 -18.03 3.86
N LEU A 5 15.49 -19.17 3.42
CA LEU A 5 14.95 -20.01 2.33
C LEU A 5 13.49 -20.42 2.55
N ASN A 6 13.03 -20.43 3.81
CA ASN A 6 11.66 -20.77 4.17
C ASN A 6 10.64 -19.73 3.68
N LEU A 7 10.97 -18.44 3.69
CA LEU A 7 10.07 -17.38 3.22
C LEU A 7 9.90 -17.35 1.70
N VAL A 8 10.89 -17.83 0.94
CA VAL A 8 10.85 -17.86 -0.54
C VAL A 8 9.77 -18.82 -1.06
N ARG A 9 9.51 -19.90 -0.32
CA ARG A 9 8.50 -20.92 -0.68
C ARG A 9 7.14 -20.66 -0.06
N GLN A 10 7.08 -19.90 1.02
CA GLN A 10 5.82 -19.57 1.67
C GLN A 10 4.92 -18.74 0.74
N ARG A 11 3.64 -19.05 0.76
CA ARG A 11 2.60 -18.22 0.16
C ARG A 11 1.75 -17.62 1.27
N PHE A 12 1.29 -16.40 1.05
CA PHE A 12 0.50 -15.65 2.02
C PHE A 12 -0.93 -15.48 1.52
N ASP A 13 -1.90 -15.69 2.40
CA ASP A 13 -3.31 -15.43 2.10
C ASP A 13 -3.65 -13.96 2.23
N ARG A 14 -2.90 -13.20 3.03
CA ARG A 14 -3.06 -11.75 3.15
C ARG A 14 -1.72 -11.05 3.23
N ILE A 15 -1.54 -10.03 2.40
CA ILE A 15 -0.37 -9.15 2.42
C ILE A 15 -0.89 -7.73 2.57
N ILE A 16 -0.56 -7.05 3.66
CA ILE A 16 -1.14 -5.75 4.01
C ILE A 16 -0.06 -4.68 4.02
N PHE A 17 -0.31 -3.55 3.37
CA PHE A 17 0.54 -2.36 3.45
C PHE A 17 -0.29 -1.10 3.70
N ASN A 18 -0.30 -0.65 4.95
CA ASN A 18 -1.07 0.52 5.38
C ASN A 18 -0.26 1.80 5.23
N PHE A 19 -0.82 2.78 4.51
CA PHE A 19 -0.25 4.11 4.28
C PHE A 19 1.21 4.06 3.81
N PRO A 20 1.48 3.41 2.65
CA PRO A 20 2.82 3.11 2.18
C PRO A 20 3.69 4.37 2.08
N PRO A 21 4.70 4.51 2.96
CA PRO A 21 5.43 5.75 3.04
C PRO A 21 6.73 5.74 2.24
N ILE A 22 7.22 6.93 1.88
CA ILE A 22 8.60 7.14 1.44
C ILE A 22 9.17 8.35 2.16
N LYS A 23 10.42 8.24 2.61
CA LYS A 23 11.21 9.38 3.03
C LYS A 23 11.64 10.15 1.78
N PHE A 24 10.86 11.17 1.40
CA PHE A 24 11.17 12.04 0.28
C PHE A 24 11.06 13.51 0.69
N ILE A 25 11.91 14.36 0.11
CA ILE A 25 11.91 15.81 0.35
C ILE A 25 11.07 16.48 -0.74
N GLY A 26 9.90 17.02 -0.38
CA GLY A 26 9.01 17.73 -1.30
C GLY A 26 7.54 17.63 -0.88
N HIS A 27 6.70 18.48 -1.46
CA HIS A 27 5.26 18.46 -1.20
C HIS A 27 4.59 17.26 -1.87
N GLU A 28 3.57 16.68 -1.21
CA GLU A 28 2.86 15.47 -1.67
C GLU A 28 2.09 15.69 -3.00
N ASN A 29 1.83 16.93 -3.39
CA ASN A 29 1.22 17.30 -4.67
C ASN A 29 2.25 17.42 -5.82
N ASN A 30 3.55 17.34 -5.54
CA ASN A 30 4.59 17.46 -6.56
C ASN A 30 4.62 16.19 -7.43
N LYS A 31 4.60 16.36 -8.75
CA LYS A 31 4.57 15.24 -9.72
C LYS A 31 5.75 14.27 -9.56
N ARG A 32 6.95 14.75 -9.20
CA ARG A 32 8.13 13.89 -8.96
C ARG A 32 7.94 13.03 -7.70
N VAL A 33 7.41 13.62 -6.64
CA VAL A 33 7.08 12.94 -5.38
C VAL A 33 6.04 11.84 -5.64
N ILE A 34 4.96 12.17 -6.35
CA ILE A 34 3.91 11.21 -6.74
C ILE A 34 4.51 10.07 -7.57
N LYS A 35 5.41 10.36 -8.53
CA LYS A 35 6.06 9.32 -9.36
C LYS A 35 6.88 8.34 -8.50
N VAL A 36 7.62 8.84 -7.51
CA VAL A 36 8.42 8.01 -6.60
C VAL A 36 7.51 7.14 -5.72
N HIS A 37 6.41 7.68 -5.20
CA HIS A 37 5.42 6.90 -4.46
C HIS A 37 4.76 5.80 -5.30
N ARG A 38 4.35 6.12 -6.52
CA ARG A 38 3.81 5.13 -7.46
C ARG A 38 4.81 4.01 -7.74
N ALA A 39 6.11 4.34 -7.88
CA ALA A 39 7.15 3.33 -8.09
C ALA A 39 7.31 2.37 -6.89
N LEU A 40 7.27 2.88 -5.66
CA LEU A 40 7.26 2.04 -4.46
C LEU A 40 6.07 1.09 -4.45
N VAL A 41 4.86 1.63 -4.65
CA VAL A 41 3.63 0.85 -4.59
C VAL A 41 3.60 -0.21 -5.69
N ARG A 42 4.05 0.12 -6.91
CA ARG A 42 4.20 -0.87 -7.99
C ARG A 42 5.20 -1.97 -7.64
N GLY A 43 6.34 -1.61 -7.06
CA GLY A 43 7.33 -2.56 -6.57
C GLY A 43 6.78 -3.48 -5.48
N PHE A 44 6.00 -2.92 -4.55
CA PHE A 44 5.27 -3.68 -3.55
C PHE A 44 4.29 -4.67 -4.18
N PHE A 45 3.42 -4.22 -5.10
CA PHE A 45 2.46 -5.11 -5.76
C PHE A 45 3.14 -6.23 -6.54
N LYS A 46 4.24 -5.92 -7.24
CA LYS A 46 5.04 -6.93 -7.95
C LYS A 46 5.59 -7.99 -7.00
N ASN A 47 6.14 -7.59 -5.86
CA ASN A 47 6.67 -8.53 -4.88
C ASN A 47 5.56 -9.33 -4.21
N ALA A 48 4.46 -8.66 -3.85
CA ALA A 48 3.30 -9.29 -3.24
C ALA A 48 2.70 -10.36 -4.16
N SER A 49 2.52 -10.07 -5.46
CA SER A 49 1.91 -11.02 -6.40
C SER A 49 2.70 -12.34 -6.56
N MET A 50 4.03 -12.28 -6.42
CA MET A 50 4.91 -13.46 -6.47
C MET A 50 4.76 -14.41 -5.27
N ILE A 51 4.48 -13.86 -4.09
CA ILE A 51 4.36 -14.62 -2.83
C ILE A 51 2.91 -14.76 -2.34
N LEU A 52 1.93 -14.25 -3.07
CA LEU A 52 0.52 -14.38 -2.75
C LEU A 52 0.01 -15.79 -3.09
N SER A 53 -0.80 -16.39 -2.21
CA SER A 53 -1.51 -17.64 -2.50
C SER A 53 -2.50 -17.44 -3.66
N ALA A 54 -3.07 -18.52 -4.20
CA ALA A 54 -3.97 -18.45 -5.35
C ALA A 54 -5.29 -17.71 -5.01
N GLN A 55 -5.75 -17.84 -3.77
CA GLN A 55 -6.94 -17.16 -3.22
C GLN A 55 -6.58 -15.99 -2.30
N GLY A 56 -5.31 -15.63 -2.23
CA GLY A 56 -4.83 -14.58 -1.34
C GLY A 56 -5.19 -13.18 -1.82
N GLU A 57 -5.13 -12.24 -0.89
CA GLU A 57 -5.46 -10.83 -1.09
C GLU A 57 -4.30 -9.91 -0.72
N VAL A 58 -4.07 -8.89 -1.53
CA VAL A 58 -3.21 -7.76 -1.18
C VAL A 58 -4.10 -6.60 -0.73
N HIS A 59 -3.82 -6.04 0.44
CA HIS A 59 -4.58 -4.93 1.01
C HIS A 59 -3.67 -3.71 1.09
N VAL A 60 -4.10 -2.60 0.51
CA VAL A 60 -3.40 -1.31 0.65
C VAL A 60 -4.36 -0.29 1.23
N THR A 61 -4.00 0.32 2.35
CA THR A 61 -4.78 1.44 2.91
C THR A 61 -4.15 2.75 2.45
N HIS A 62 -4.95 3.61 1.82
CA HIS A 62 -4.46 4.90 1.32
C HIS A 62 -5.55 5.97 1.28
N LYS A 63 -5.11 7.22 1.21
CA LYS A 63 -5.99 8.38 1.07
C LYS A 63 -6.66 8.42 -0.30
N THR A 64 -7.91 8.85 -0.35
CA THR A 64 -8.76 8.83 -1.56
C THR A 64 -8.97 10.20 -2.19
N THR A 65 -8.50 11.28 -1.55
CA THR A 65 -8.62 12.65 -2.06
C THR A 65 -7.36 13.14 -2.78
N ASN A 66 -7.47 14.26 -3.51
CA ASN A 66 -6.32 14.90 -4.14
C ASN A 66 -5.32 15.40 -3.07
N PRO A 67 -4.00 15.23 -3.26
CA PRO A 67 -3.32 14.69 -4.44
C PRO A 67 -3.13 13.16 -4.45
N PHE A 68 -3.52 12.46 -3.38
CA PHE A 68 -3.23 11.03 -3.19
C PHE A 68 -3.96 10.12 -4.18
N ASN A 69 -5.18 10.48 -4.59
CA ASN A 69 -5.90 9.74 -5.62
C ASN A 69 -5.15 9.62 -6.96
N LYS A 70 -4.24 10.56 -7.27
CA LYS A 70 -3.37 10.51 -8.46
C LYS A 70 -2.39 9.34 -8.43
N TRP A 71 -2.23 8.66 -7.29
CA TRP A 71 -1.41 7.47 -7.21
C TRP A 71 -2.04 6.30 -7.97
N ASN A 72 -3.36 6.29 -8.16
CA ASN A 72 -4.12 5.31 -8.95
C ASN A 72 -3.67 3.86 -8.70
N LEU A 73 -3.95 3.38 -7.48
CA LEU A 73 -3.51 2.06 -7.00
C LEU A 73 -4.04 0.92 -7.89
N ALA A 74 -5.27 1.03 -8.39
CA ALA A 74 -5.89 0.04 -9.26
C ALA A 74 -5.09 -0.16 -10.55
N GLN A 75 -4.67 0.93 -11.20
CA GLN A 75 -3.81 0.87 -12.38
C GLN A 75 -2.48 0.18 -12.06
N LEU A 76 -1.81 0.57 -10.97
CA LEU A 76 -0.51 0.00 -10.60
C LEU A 76 -0.58 -1.50 -10.27
N ALA A 77 -1.67 -1.94 -9.65
CA ALA A 77 -1.92 -3.34 -9.36
C ALA A 77 -2.17 -4.14 -10.66
N ASN A 78 -2.96 -3.58 -11.58
CA ASN A 78 -3.28 -4.20 -12.87
C ASN A 78 -2.03 -4.43 -13.74
N GLU A 79 -1.10 -3.47 -13.76
CA GLU A 79 0.19 -3.56 -14.45
C GLU A 79 1.04 -4.78 -14.03
N VAL A 80 0.74 -5.42 -12.88
CA VAL A 80 1.49 -6.56 -12.34
C VAL A 80 0.61 -7.79 -12.06
N GLY A 81 -0.54 -7.90 -12.73
CA GLY A 81 -1.39 -9.09 -12.69
C GLY A 81 -2.34 -9.19 -11.49
N LEU A 82 -2.56 -8.09 -10.78
CA LEU A 82 -3.55 -8.01 -9.71
C LEU A 82 -4.76 -7.18 -10.16
N LYS A 83 -5.95 -7.48 -9.67
CA LYS A 83 -7.17 -6.70 -9.92
C LYS A 83 -7.74 -6.19 -8.60
N LEU A 84 -8.25 -4.96 -8.61
CA LEU A 84 -9.05 -4.44 -7.50
C LEU A 84 -10.35 -5.25 -7.44
N ILE A 85 -10.66 -5.82 -6.27
CA ILE A 85 -11.89 -6.58 -6.04
C ILE A 85 -12.85 -5.86 -5.10
N GLU A 86 -12.34 -5.00 -4.23
CA GLU A 86 -13.14 -4.28 -3.24
C GLU A 86 -12.42 -3.01 -2.80
N THR A 87 -13.19 -1.97 -2.50
CA THR A 87 -12.74 -0.79 -1.77
C THR A 87 -13.67 -0.58 -0.58
N GLN A 88 -13.10 -0.42 0.60
CA GLN A 88 -13.84 -0.19 1.85
C GLN A 88 -13.29 1.07 2.51
N ASP A 89 -14.16 1.93 3.03
CA ASP A 89 -13.73 3.09 3.79
C ASP A 89 -12.88 2.68 5.00
N PHE A 90 -11.85 3.46 5.28
CA PHE A 90 -10.97 3.25 6.41
C PHE A 90 -11.41 4.14 7.57
N HIS A 91 -11.90 3.51 8.63
CA HIS A 91 -12.14 4.14 9.92
C HIS A 91 -11.04 3.68 10.88
N ILE A 92 -10.38 4.62 11.56
CA ILE A 92 -9.32 4.28 12.52
C ILE A 92 -9.90 3.58 13.76
N GLU A 93 -11.17 3.85 14.06
CA GLU A 93 -11.98 3.30 15.14
C GLU A 93 -12.12 1.77 15.01
N ASP A 94 -12.08 1.24 13.80
CA ASP A 94 -12.11 -0.21 13.52
C ASP A 94 -10.81 -0.92 13.95
N TYR A 95 -9.76 -0.18 14.32
CA TYR A 95 -8.45 -0.71 14.72
C TYR A 95 -8.02 -0.17 16.09
N PRO A 96 -8.63 -0.65 17.19
CA PRO A 96 -8.23 -0.26 18.54
C PRO A 96 -6.72 -0.46 18.76
N GLY A 97 -6.04 0.60 19.17
CA GLY A 97 -4.59 0.59 19.41
C GLY A 97 -3.71 0.92 18.19
N TYR A 98 -4.27 1.02 16.98
CA TYR A 98 -3.51 1.50 15.82
C TYR A 98 -3.17 2.98 15.97
N ARG A 99 -1.89 3.33 15.78
CA ARG A 99 -1.38 4.70 15.81
C ARG A 99 -0.56 4.96 14.56
N ASN A 100 -1.09 5.76 13.64
CA ASN A 100 -0.36 6.14 12.45
C ASN A 100 0.78 7.11 12.80
N LYS A 101 1.94 6.93 12.17
CA LYS A 101 3.15 7.71 12.45
C LYS A 101 3.76 8.25 11.17
N ARG A 102 4.42 9.39 11.28
CA ARG A 102 5.22 9.97 10.20
C ARG A 102 6.53 9.23 10.06
N VAL A 103 7.11 9.35 8.88
CA VAL A 103 8.18 8.44 8.45
C VAL A 103 9.56 8.97 8.81
N ASN A 104 9.67 10.28 9.03
CA ASN A 104 10.96 10.92 9.26
C ASN A 104 10.82 12.32 9.90
N GLY A 105 11.95 12.81 10.42
CA GLY A 105 12.12 14.15 10.99
C GLY A 105 11.84 14.19 12.50
N GLY A 106 12.04 15.35 13.13
CA GLY A 106 11.77 15.55 14.58
C GLY A 106 10.30 15.38 15.00
N LYS A 107 9.43 15.00 14.06
CA LYS A 107 8.01 14.69 14.29
C LYS A 107 7.63 13.27 13.82
N ALA A 108 8.60 12.35 13.62
CA ALA A 108 8.33 11.00 13.13
C ALA A 108 7.29 10.25 13.99
N ASP A 109 7.38 10.34 15.31
CA ASP A 109 6.40 9.71 16.21
C ASP A 109 5.03 10.41 16.27
N LYS A 110 4.88 11.57 15.62
CA LYS A 110 3.60 12.27 15.57
C LYS A 110 2.69 11.68 14.49
N PRO A 111 1.36 11.69 14.70
CA PRO A 111 0.43 11.27 13.67
C PRO A 111 0.43 12.22 12.47
N PHE A 112 -0.06 11.69 11.35
CA PHE A 112 -0.43 12.49 10.18
C PHE A 112 -1.97 12.53 10.05
N PRO A 113 -2.55 13.58 9.44
CA PRO A 113 -3.97 13.61 9.17
C PRO A 113 -4.33 12.46 8.22
N LEU A 114 -5.25 11.59 8.63
CA LEU A 114 -5.74 10.49 7.78
C LEU A 114 -6.62 11.04 6.66
N GLY A 115 -7.57 11.93 6.97
CA GLY A 115 -8.56 12.40 6.00
C GLY A 115 -9.38 11.23 5.43
N GLU A 116 -10.09 11.46 4.33
CA GLU A 116 -10.78 10.37 3.63
C GLU A 116 -9.76 9.37 3.11
N SER A 117 -9.89 8.12 3.58
CA SER A 117 -9.00 7.02 3.29
C SER A 117 -9.82 5.76 3.09
N ALA A 118 -9.30 4.85 2.28
CA ALA A 118 -9.93 3.58 2.02
C ALA A 118 -8.89 2.46 2.04
N LYS A 119 -9.36 1.26 2.36
CA LYS A 119 -8.66 0.00 2.16
C LYS A 119 -9.05 -0.56 0.80
N PHE A 120 -8.05 -0.74 -0.06
CA PHE A 120 -8.19 -1.35 -1.37
C PHE A 120 -7.75 -2.81 -1.29
N LYS A 121 -8.60 -3.73 -1.71
CA LYS A 121 -8.30 -5.17 -1.76
C LYS A 121 -8.06 -5.61 -3.19
N PHE A 122 -6.98 -6.33 -3.41
CA PHE A 122 -6.58 -6.83 -4.72
C PHE A 122 -6.37 -8.34 -4.69
N ALA A 123 -6.73 -9.02 -5.77
CA ALA A 123 -6.49 -10.45 -5.94
C ALA A 123 -5.83 -10.71 -7.29
N LYS A 124 -5.27 -11.91 -7.51
CA LYS A 124 -4.73 -12.30 -8.82
C LYS A 124 -5.84 -12.26 -9.87
N ILE A 125 -5.49 -11.80 -11.07
CA ILE A 125 -6.34 -12.01 -12.24
C ILE A 125 -6.35 -13.52 -12.50
N LYS A 126 -7.53 -14.14 -12.49
CA LYS A 126 -7.65 -15.55 -12.89
C LYS A 126 -7.25 -15.61 -14.36
N ALA A 127 -6.30 -16.49 -14.67
CA ALA A 127 -5.97 -16.84 -16.05
C ALA A 127 -7.18 -17.48 -16.72
#